data_AF-A0A661TLT4-F1
#
_entry.id   AF-A0A661TLT4-F1
#
_cell.length_a   1.000
_cell.length_b   1.000
_cell.length_c   1.000
_cell.angle_alpha   90.00
_cell.angle_beta   90.00
_cell.angle_gamma   90.00
#
_symmetry.space_group_name_H-M   'P 1'
#
loop_
_entity.id
_entity.type
_entity.pdbx_description
1 polymer ?
#
loop_
_entity_poly.entity_id
_entity_poly.type
_entity_poly.pdbx_seq_one_letter_code
_entity_poly.pdbx_strand_id
1 'polypeptide(L)'
;MYYSPANSYMWDFWLVKKKDLYHIYYLQAPRSIQNPDVRHSVASVGHAVSKDLEIWKEDGTVLEAGPEGSWDDTSIWTGSVIEKNDKYYMFYTSRSKREAGKIQRIGVAISEDLYVWEKYGNNPVMEADPNWYEKADISDEELEHWRDPFIIYNREDKFYYAFICARVNHRDYNGRGCIARAKSRDLLGWEVMSPATDAGNFYEMEVPDLHFKNGRWYLLFTTSSAAYSEKHKKEI
;
A
#
# COMPACT_ATOMS: atom_id res chain seq x y z
N MET A 1 12.26 -16.20 -5.15
CA MET A 1 11.01 -16.76 -4.62
C MET A 1 10.31 -17.48 -5.76
N TYR A 2 10.03 -18.78 -5.62
CA TYR A 2 9.33 -19.59 -6.63
C TYR A 2 7.93 -19.92 -6.12
N TYR A 3 7.09 -18.89 -5.95
CA TYR A 3 5.72 -19.07 -5.49
C TYR A 3 4.73 -18.36 -6.43
N SER A 4 3.63 -19.04 -6.72
CA SER A 4 2.43 -18.48 -7.32
C SER A 4 1.25 -19.31 -6.80
N PRO A 5 0.14 -18.68 -6.40
CA PRO A 5 -1.09 -19.41 -6.07
C PRO A 5 -1.60 -20.17 -7.29
N ALA A 6 -2.27 -21.30 -7.06
CA ALA A 6 -2.68 -22.21 -8.14
C ALA A 6 -3.76 -21.61 -9.04
N ASN A 7 -4.75 -20.96 -8.43
CA ASN A 7 -5.99 -20.53 -9.11
C ASN A 7 -6.10 -19.00 -9.26
N SER A 8 -5.08 -18.26 -8.83
CA SER A 8 -5.10 -16.80 -8.83
C SER A 8 -3.91 -16.21 -9.60
N TYR A 9 -4.12 -15.02 -10.18
CA TYR A 9 -3.02 -14.11 -10.46
C TYR A 9 -2.42 -13.65 -9.13
N MET A 10 -1.12 -13.36 -9.14
CA MET A 10 -0.38 -12.81 -8.00
C MET A 10 0.54 -11.71 -8.51
N TRP A 11 0.62 -10.60 -7.78
CA TRP A 11 1.58 -9.53 -8.06
C TRP A 11 2.21 -9.00 -6.78
N ASP A 12 1.88 -7.77 -6.36
CA ASP A 12 2.49 -7.11 -5.21
C ASP A 12 2.38 -7.96 -3.96
N PHE A 13 3.43 -7.99 -3.16
CA PHE A 13 3.51 -8.82 -1.97
C PHE A 13 4.32 -8.14 -0.86
N TRP A 14 4.05 -8.54 0.38
CA TRP A 14 4.82 -8.16 1.54
C TRP A 14 5.02 -9.35 2.48
N LEU A 15 6.09 -9.31 3.26
CA LEU A 15 6.53 -10.41 4.11
C LEU A 15 6.51 -10.03 5.58
N VAL A 16 6.12 -10.99 6.42
CA VAL A 16 6.26 -10.91 7.88
C VAL A 16 6.95 -12.17 8.37
N LYS A 17 7.96 -12.04 9.21
CA LYS A 17 8.59 -13.18 9.86
C LYS A 17 8.13 -13.26 11.32
N LYS A 18 7.51 -14.38 11.70
CA LYS A 18 7.14 -14.70 13.08
C LYS A 18 7.83 -15.99 13.48
N LYS A 19 8.81 -15.90 14.40
CA LYS A 19 9.69 -17.01 14.77
C LYS A 19 10.36 -17.62 13.52
N ASP A 20 10.16 -18.91 13.27
CA ASP A 20 10.75 -19.65 12.14
C ASP A 20 9.83 -19.71 10.90
N LEU A 21 8.73 -18.95 10.91
CA LEU A 21 7.76 -18.94 9.83
C LEU A 21 7.74 -17.57 9.13
N TYR A 22 7.88 -17.60 7.81
CA TYR A 22 7.62 -16.47 6.94
C TYR A 22 6.17 -16.54 6.47
N HIS A 23 5.45 -15.44 6.65
CA HIS A 23 4.14 -15.19 6.10
C HIS A 23 4.33 -14.29 4.89
N ILE A 24 3.80 -14.69 3.74
CA ILE A 24 3.65 -13.82 2.57
C ILE A 24 2.19 -13.46 2.42
N TYR A 25 1.95 -12.17 2.27
CA TYR A 25 0.69 -11.62 1.82
C TYR A 25 0.89 -11.08 0.43
N TYR A 26 -0.08 -11.28 -0.43
CA TYR A 26 0.04 -10.88 -1.82
C TYR A 26 -1.30 -10.48 -2.39
N LEU A 27 -1.28 -9.51 -3.28
CA LEU A 27 -2.46 -9.19 -4.07
C LEU A 27 -2.75 -10.31 -5.05
N GLN A 28 -4.02 -10.67 -5.12
CA GLN A 28 -4.50 -11.73 -6.00
C GLN A 28 -5.83 -11.40 -6.65
N ALA A 29 -6.10 -12.05 -7.77
CA ALA A 29 -7.41 -12.07 -8.43
C ALA A 29 -7.62 -13.45 -9.07
N PRO A 30 -8.87 -13.96 -9.14
CA PRO A 30 -9.13 -15.27 -9.74
C PRO A 30 -8.65 -15.36 -11.19
N ARG A 31 -8.03 -16.47 -11.59
CA ARG A 31 -7.67 -16.72 -13.00
C ARG A 31 -8.89 -16.95 -13.91
N SER A 32 -10.07 -17.15 -13.32
CA SER A 32 -11.33 -17.31 -14.04
C SER A 32 -11.90 -15.99 -14.60
N ILE A 33 -11.34 -14.83 -14.24
CA ILE A 33 -11.74 -13.55 -14.84
C ILE A 33 -11.41 -13.56 -16.34
N GLN A 34 -12.35 -13.09 -17.17
CA GLN A 34 -12.20 -13.14 -18.64
C GLN A 34 -11.11 -12.18 -19.15
N ASN A 35 -11.02 -10.99 -18.55
CA ASN A 35 -10.01 -10.00 -18.88
C ASN A 35 -9.00 -9.86 -17.72
N PRO A 36 -7.73 -10.29 -17.87
CA PRO A 36 -6.71 -10.14 -16.84
C PRO A 36 -6.45 -8.69 -16.42
N ASP A 37 -6.77 -7.70 -17.25
CA ASP A 37 -6.55 -6.29 -16.95
C ASP A 37 -7.52 -5.76 -15.88
N VAL A 38 -8.66 -6.42 -15.67
CA VAL A 38 -9.60 -6.03 -14.60
C VAL A 38 -9.19 -6.54 -13.22
N ARG A 39 -8.08 -7.29 -13.11
CA ARG A 39 -7.61 -7.86 -11.83
C ARG A 39 -7.44 -6.81 -10.73
N HIS A 40 -7.00 -5.61 -11.10
CA HIS A 40 -6.80 -4.49 -10.17
C HIS A 40 -8.11 -4.00 -9.54
N SER A 41 -9.24 -4.21 -10.22
CA SER A 41 -10.57 -3.80 -9.75
C SER A 41 -11.29 -4.85 -8.91
N VAL A 42 -10.73 -6.06 -8.81
CA VAL A 42 -11.31 -7.18 -8.04
C VAL A 42 -10.28 -7.83 -7.11
N ALA A 43 -9.19 -7.13 -6.84
CA ALA A 43 -8.08 -7.62 -6.05
C ALA A 43 -8.48 -7.89 -4.59
N SER A 44 -7.95 -8.97 -4.03
CA SER A 44 -7.99 -9.33 -2.61
C SER A 44 -6.58 -9.69 -2.13
N VAL A 45 -6.41 -9.92 -0.83
CA VAL A 45 -5.13 -10.34 -0.24
C VAL A 45 -5.16 -11.84 0.00
N GLY A 46 -4.27 -12.56 -0.67
CA GLY A 46 -3.97 -13.96 -0.39
C GLY A 46 -2.85 -14.10 0.64
N HIS A 47 -2.75 -15.29 1.23
CA HIS A 47 -1.79 -15.63 2.26
C HIS A 47 -1.19 -17.02 2.02
N ALA A 48 0.13 -17.11 2.21
CA ALA A 48 0.86 -18.37 2.26
C ALA A 48 1.98 -18.30 3.29
N VAL A 49 2.46 -19.46 3.74
CA VAL A 49 3.55 -19.55 4.71
C VAL A 49 4.68 -20.44 4.23
N SER A 50 5.90 -20.13 4.66
CA SER A 50 7.10 -20.91 4.35
C SER A 50 8.10 -20.87 5.50
N LYS A 51 8.86 -21.95 5.69
CA LYS A 51 9.98 -22.00 6.64
C LYS A 51 11.32 -21.60 6.01
N ASP A 52 11.43 -21.68 4.69
CA ASP A 52 12.69 -21.58 3.94
C ASP A 52 12.65 -20.57 2.78
N LEU A 53 11.49 -19.93 2.54
CA LEU A 53 11.22 -19.03 1.40
C LEU A 53 11.22 -19.71 0.03
N GLU A 54 11.32 -21.04 -0.01
CA GLU A 54 11.35 -21.85 -1.22
C GLU A 54 10.06 -22.65 -1.39
N ILE A 55 9.65 -23.37 -0.34
CA ILE A 55 8.44 -24.19 -0.32
C ILE A 55 7.35 -23.44 0.44
N TRP A 56 6.22 -23.21 -0.22
CA TRP A 56 5.12 -22.41 0.30
C TRP A 56 3.87 -23.27 0.47
N LYS A 57 3.21 -23.12 1.62
CA LYS A 57 1.88 -23.65 1.90
C LYS A 57 0.88 -22.51 1.80
N GLU A 58 0.04 -22.56 0.76
CA GLU A 58 -1.09 -21.64 0.58
C GLU A 58 -2.15 -21.86 1.68
N ASP A 59 -2.71 -20.77 2.18
CA ASP A 59 -3.74 -20.75 3.24
C ASP A 59 -5.09 -20.26 2.69
N GLY A 60 -5.05 -19.24 1.82
CA GLY A 60 -6.22 -18.74 1.09
C GLY A 60 -6.30 -17.21 1.10
N THR A 61 -7.51 -16.68 0.89
CA THR A 61 -7.79 -15.24 0.98
C THR A 61 -7.97 -14.82 2.43
N VAL A 62 -7.27 -13.76 2.86
CA VAL A 62 -7.31 -13.25 4.24
C VAL A 62 -7.90 -11.84 4.36
N LEU A 63 -8.00 -11.10 3.26
CA LEU A 63 -8.65 -9.78 3.25
C LEU A 63 -9.32 -9.52 1.90
N GLU A 64 -10.59 -9.14 1.92
CA GLU A 64 -11.41 -8.84 0.74
C GLU A 64 -11.95 -7.40 0.80
N ALA A 65 -12.51 -6.92 -0.30
CA ALA A 65 -13.25 -5.66 -0.33
C ALA A 65 -14.38 -5.66 0.72
N GLY A 66 -14.71 -4.48 1.24
CA GLY A 66 -15.83 -4.31 2.14
C GLY A 66 -17.18 -4.59 1.44
N PRO A 67 -18.27 -4.71 2.22
CA PRO A 67 -19.60 -4.85 1.64
C PRO A 67 -19.95 -3.64 0.77
N GLU A 68 -20.84 -3.84 -0.20
CA GLU A 68 -21.29 -2.77 -1.09
C GLU A 68 -21.73 -1.52 -0.33
N GLY A 69 -21.25 -0.35 -0.75
CA GLY A 69 -21.52 0.92 -0.13
C GLY A 69 -20.61 1.30 1.04
N SER A 70 -19.68 0.42 1.44
CA SER A 70 -18.58 0.78 2.35
C SER A 70 -17.51 1.60 1.63
N TRP A 71 -16.59 2.19 2.41
CA TRP A 71 -15.52 3.03 1.87
C TRP A 71 -14.49 2.23 1.02
N ASP A 72 -14.40 0.91 1.24
CA ASP A 72 -13.46 -0.02 0.61
C ASP A 72 -14.15 -1.13 -0.20
N ASP A 73 -15.25 -0.80 -0.89
CA ASP A 73 -16.13 -1.74 -1.60
C ASP A 73 -15.74 -2.03 -3.06
N THR A 74 -14.53 -1.61 -3.48
CA THR A 74 -13.98 -1.88 -4.82
C THR A 74 -13.04 -3.08 -4.82
N SER A 75 -11.82 -2.90 -4.33
CA SER A 75 -10.74 -3.89 -4.27
C SER A 75 -9.73 -3.54 -3.19
N ILE A 76 -8.92 -4.52 -2.77
CA ILE A 76 -7.81 -4.30 -1.86
C ILE A 76 -6.51 -4.19 -2.65
N TRP A 77 -5.75 -3.15 -2.37
CA TRP A 77 -4.48 -2.81 -2.99
C TRP A 77 -3.34 -2.88 -1.98
N THR A 78 -2.12 -2.63 -2.46
CA THR A 78 -0.87 -2.90 -1.78
C THR A 78 -0.81 -2.25 -0.41
N GLY A 79 -0.13 -2.94 0.49
CA GLY A 79 -0.11 -2.68 1.91
C GLY A 79 1.18 -3.12 2.57
N SER A 80 1.20 -3.06 3.89
CA SER A 80 2.28 -3.59 4.71
C SER A 80 1.75 -4.02 6.08
N VAL A 81 2.53 -4.83 6.79
CA VAL A 81 2.19 -5.29 8.14
C VAL A 81 3.25 -4.84 9.13
N ILE A 82 2.80 -4.31 10.26
CA ILE A 82 3.66 -3.99 11.41
C ILE A 82 3.13 -4.65 12.68
N GLU A 83 4.04 -5.07 13.55
CA GLU A 83 3.74 -5.64 14.87
C GLU A 83 3.78 -4.56 15.97
N LYS A 84 2.79 -4.59 16.86
CA LYS A 84 2.71 -3.76 18.06
C LYS A 84 1.95 -4.51 19.16
N ASN A 85 2.56 -4.65 20.34
CA ASN A 85 1.94 -5.24 21.54
C ASN A 85 1.29 -6.61 21.26
N ASP A 86 2.04 -7.53 20.65
CA ASP A 86 1.59 -8.88 20.27
C ASP A 86 0.40 -8.93 19.30
N LYS A 87 0.10 -7.80 18.64
CA LYS A 87 -0.87 -7.70 17.55
C LYS A 87 -0.19 -7.24 16.27
N TYR A 88 -0.79 -7.59 15.15
CA TYR A 88 -0.34 -7.24 13.81
C TYR A 88 -1.35 -6.31 13.17
N TYR A 89 -0.84 -5.32 12.44
CA TYR A 89 -1.64 -4.29 11.79
C TYR A 89 -1.29 -4.30 10.31
N MET A 90 -2.20 -4.80 9.48
CA MET A 90 -2.10 -4.76 8.02
C MET A 90 -2.73 -3.46 7.54
N PHE A 91 -1.90 -2.53 7.11
CA PHE A 91 -2.35 -1.37 6.39
C PHE A 91 -2.57 -1.74 4.94
N TYR A 92 -3.66 -1.29 4.35
CA TYR A 92 -4.01 -1.62 2.97
C TYR A 92 -4.68 -0.43 2.30
N THR A 93 -4.54 -0.35 0.98
CA THR A 93 -5.21 0.68 0.19
C THR A 93 -6.55 0.15 -0.33
N SER A 94 -7.57 0.99 -0.34
CA SER A 94 -8.81 0.71 -1.06
C SER A 94 -9.50 1.99 -1.53
N ARG A 95 -10.62 1.83 -2.23
CA ARG A 95 -11.39 2.88 -2.90
C ARG A 95 -12.88 2.56 -2.81
N SER A 96 -13.73 3.56 -3.00
CA SER A 96 -15.19 3.37 -3.00
C SER A 96 -15.81 3.48 -4.39
N LYS A 97 -16.77 2.61 -4.69
CA LYS A 97 -17.62 2.68 -5.89
C LYS A 97 -18.47 3.94 -5.92
N ARG A 98 -18.86 4.49 -4.76
CA ARG A 98 -19.61 5.76 -4.67
C ARG A 98 -18.84 6.95 -5.24
N GLU A 99 -17.51 6.82 -5.29
CA GLU A 99 -16.58 7.82 -5.82
C GLU A 99 -15.97 7.34 -7.14
N ALA A 100 -16.68 6.47 -7.86
CA ALA A 100 -16.24 5.84 -9.10
C ALA A 100 -14.87 5.12 -9.00
N GLY A 101 -14.46 4.72 -7.78
CA GLY A 101 -13.15 4.13 -7.53
C GLY A 101 -11.98 5.10 -7.73
N LYS A 102 -12.21 6.42 -7.63
CA LYS A 102 -11.19 7.45 -7.90
C LYS A 102 -10.37 7.85 -6.67
N ILE A 103 -11.00 7.89 -5.51
CA ILE A 103 -10.36 8.34 -4.27
C ILE A 103 -9.71 7.15 -3.56
N GLN A 104 -8.39 7.22 -3.38
CA GLN A 104 -7.61 6.20 -2.67
C GLN A 104 -7.50 6.56 -1.19
N ARG A 105 -7.77 5.58 -0.33
CA ARG A 105 -7.66 5.72 1.12
C ARG A 105 -6.98 4.50 1.71
N ILE A 106 -6.39 4.68 2.89
CA ILE A 106 -5.71 3.62 3.60
C ILE A 106 -6.53 3.21 4.83
N GLY A 107 -6.84 1.92 4.91
CA GLY A 107 -7.44 1.28 6.07
C GLY A 107 -6.42 0.41 6.81
N VAL A 108 -6.85 -0.11 7.96
CA VAL A 108 -6.09 -1.10 8.72
C VAL A 108 -6.96 -2.29 9.11
N ALA A 109 -6.40 -3.49 9.00
CA ALA A 109 -6.94 -4.72 9.57
C ALA A 109 -6.00 -5.23 10.67
N ILE A 110 -6.55 -5.82 11.73
CA ILE A 110 -5.83 -6.22 12.93
C ILE A 110 -5.90 -7.74 13.06
N SER A 111 -4.78 -8.36 13.40
CA SER A 111 -4.67 -9.80 13.63
C SER A 111 -3.87 -10.09 14.91
N GLU A 112 -4.21 -11.18 15.60
CA GLU A 112 -3.44 -11.69 16.74
C GLU A 112 -2.50 -12.83 16.31
N ASP A 113 -2.78 -13.49 15.18
CA ASP A 113 -2.14 -14.73 14.78
C ASP A 113 -1.45 -14.69 13.41
N LEU A 114 -1.65 -13.64 12.61
CA LEU A 114 -1.26 -13.46 11.19
C LEU A 114 -2.11 -14.23 10.17
N TYR A 115 -3.14 -14.96 10.60
CA TYR A 115 -4.03 -15.75 9.74
C TYR A 115 -5.39 -15.08 9.59
N VAL A 116 -5.99 -14.67 10.71
CA VAL A 116 -7.32 -14.05 10.74
C VAL A 116 -7.17 -12.55 10.93
N TRP A 117 -7.83 -11.78 10.07
CA TRP A 117 -7.73 -10.32 10.02
C TRP A 117 -9.11 -9.68 10.18
N GLU A 118 -9.23 -8.75 11.12
CA GLU A 118 -10.45 -7.98 11.35
C GLU A 118 -10.23 -6.51 10.96
N LYS A 119 -11.03 -6.00 10.02
CA LYS A 119 -10.98 -4.59 9.63
C LYS A 119 -11.36 -3.70 10.80
N TYR A 120 -10.58 -2.64 11.02
CA TYR A 120 -10.88 -1.66 12.06
C TYR A 120 -12.18 -0.90 11.75
N GLY A 121 -13.10 -0.85 12.73
CA GLY A 121 -14.44 -0.31 12.53
C GLY A 121 -14.51 1.18 12.20
N ASN A 122 -13.46 1.95 12.51
CA ASN A 122 -13.36 3.38 12.15
C ASN A 122 -12.46 3.63 10.94
N ASN A 123 -12.20 2.62 10.11
CA ASN A 123 -11.55 2.84 8.82
C ASN A 123 -12.37 3.81 7.94
N PRO A 124 -11.73 4.55 7.03
CA PRO A 124 -10.29 4.58 6.75
C PRO A 124 -9.50 5.38 7.80
N VAL A 125 -8.20 5.10 7.94
CA VAL A 125 -7.32 5.75 8.94
C VAL A 125 -6.41 6.83 8.36
N MET A 126 -6.21 6.86 7.03
CA MET A 126 -5.45 7.91 6.35
C MET A 126 -6.04 8.26 4.99
N GLU A 127 -6.07 9.56 4.69
CA GLU A 127 -6.45 10.15 3.41
C GLU A 127 -5.44 11.24 3.02
N ALA A 128 -5.31 11.55 1.73
CA ALA A 128 -4.47 12.65 1.27
C ALA A 128 -4.98 13.99 1.81
N ASP A 129 -4.07 14.78 2.40
CA ASP A 129 -4.34 16.15 2.86
C ASP A 129 -4.09 17.16 1.71
N PRO A 130 -5.10 17.94 1.29
CA PRO A 130 -4.97 18.89 0.18
C PRO A 130 -3.97 20.02 0.41
N ASN A 131 -3.55 20.27 1.66
CA ASN A 131 -2.50 21.24 1.96
C ASN A 131 -1.15 20.82 1.36
N TRP A 132 -0.93 19.52 1.16
CA TRP A 132 0.35 18.95 0.70
C TRP A 132 0.21 18.17 -0.61
N TYR A 133 -0.89 17.44 -0.76
CA TYR A 133 -1.04 16.40 -1.78
C TYR A 133 -2.18 16.72 -2.75
N GLU A 134 -2.00 16.25 -3.99
CA GLU A 134 -2.99 16.35 -5.04
C GLU A 134 -4.23 15.51 -4.67
N LYS A 135 -5.41 16.10 -4.87
CA LYS A 135 -6.69 15.43 -4.73
C LYS A 135 -7.29 15.23 -6.11
N ALA A 136 -7.95 14.10 -6.34
CA ALA A 136 -8.68 13.91 -7.59
C ALA A 136 -10.04 14.63 -7.56
N ASP A 137 -10.46 15.14 -8.70
CA ASP A 137 -11.86 15.51 -8.93
C ASP A 137 -12.62 14.26 -9.42
N ILE A 138 -13.75 13.96 -8.79
CA ILE A 138 -14.59 12.81 -9.16
C ILE A 138 -15.18 13.01 -10.57
N SER A 139 -15.24 14.23 -11.12
CA SER A 139 -15.64 14.45 -12.51
C SER A 139 -14.59 14.09 -13.54
N ASP A 140 -13.30 14.03 -13.16
CA ASP A 140 -12.18 13.87 -14.08
C ASP A 140 -11.75 12.42 -14.21
N GLU A 141 -11.10 12.03 -15.31
CA GLU A 141 -10.70 10.62 -15.53
C GLU A 141 -9.58 10.13 -14.60
N GLU A 142 -8.93 11.05 -13.88
CA GLU A 142 -7.74 10.77 -13.08
C GLU A 142 -8.04 10.14 -11.71
N LEU A 143 -7.14 9.27 -11.27
CA LEU A 143 -7.17 8.68 -9.93
C LEU A 143 -6.41 9.57 -8.94
N GLU A 144 -6.88 9.63 -7.71
CA GLU A 144 -6.09 10.19 -6.61
C GLU A 144 -4.92 9.25 -6.33
N HIS A 145 -3.70 9.76 -6.16
CA HIS A 145 -2.56 8.94 -5.77
C HIS A 145 -2.34 9.04 -4.26
N TRP A 146 -2.77 8.00 -3.54
CA TRP A 146 -2.61 7.87 -2.10
C TRP A 146 -2.67 6.39 -1.68
N ARG A 147 -1.57 5.66 -1.91
CA ARG A 147 -1.54 4.19 -1.79
C ARG A 147 -0.21 3.65 -1.30
N ASP A 148 -0.18 2.34 -1.11
CA ASP A 148 1.00 1.54 -0.80
C ASP A 148 1.67 1.96 0.53
N PRO A 149 0.92 1.95 1.66
CA PRO A 149 1.47 2.38 2.94
C PRO A 149 2.56 1.43 3.44
N PHE A 150 3.74 1.98 3.71
CA PHE A 150 4.83 1.29 4.41
C PHE A 150 5.09 1.92 5.78
N ILE A 151 4.89 1.14 6.85
CA ILE A 151 4.93 1.64 8.22
C ILE A 151 6.20 1.18 8.93
N ILE A 152 6.90 2.12 9.57
CA ILE A 152 7.99 1.83 10.50
C ILE A 152 7.69 2.40 11.88
N TYR A 153 8.36 1.87 12.90
CA TYR A 153 8.41 2.47 14.23
C TYR A 153 9.77 3.12 14.47
N ASN A 154 9.80 4.42 14.72
CA ASN A 154 11.00 5.12 15.14
C ASN A 154 11.11 5.08 16.67
N ARG A 155 12.20 4.47 17.16
CA ARG A 155 12.44 4.30 18.60
C ARG A 155 12.89 5.59 19.29
N GLU A 156 13.46 6.54 18.55
CA GLU A 156 14.01 7.77 19.11
C GLU A 156 12.91 8.73 19.58
N ASP A 157 11.92 8.98 18.74
CA ASP A 157 10.79 9.86 19.04
C ASP A 157 9.51 9.12 19.49
N LYS A 158 9.52 7.79 19.42
CA LYS A 158 8.41 6.91 19.78
C LYS A 158 7.16 7.18 18.93
N PHE A 159 7.35 7.42 17.64
CA PHE A 159 6.29 7.50 16.64
C PHE A 159 6.38 6.37 15.62
N TYR A 160 5.22 5.99 15.11
CA TYR A 160 5.10 5.29 13.86
C TYR A 160 5.12 6.30 12.72
N TYR A 161 5.78 5.96 11.62
CA TYR A 161 5.77 6.73 10.39
C TYR A 161 5.25 5.86 9.25
N ALA A 162 4.36 6.41 8.43
CA ALA A 162 3.91 5.82 7.18
C ALA A 162 4.57 6.56 6.02
N PHE A 163 5.08 5.80 5.06
CA PHE A 163 5.57 6.26 3.78
C PHE A 163 4.61 5.76 2.70
N ILE A 164 4.12 6.65 1.85
CA ILE A 164 2.95 6.41 0.99
C ILE A 164 3.25 6.92 -0.42
N CYS A 165 2.91 6.16 -1.45
CA CYS A 165 2.93 6.65 -2.82
C CYS A 165 1.89 7.76 -2.98
N ALA A 166 2.34 8.97 -3.32
CA ALA A 166 1.46 10.12 -3.46
C ALA A 166 1.93 11.08 -4.55
N ARG A 167 1.12 12.10 -4.79
CA ARG A 167 1.48 13.24 -5.64
C ARG A 167 1.34 14.53 -4.87
N VAL A 168 2.29 15.45 -5.05
CA VAL A 168 2.19 16.81 -4.51
C VAL A 168 1.17 17.63 -5.32
N ASN A 169 0.53 18.60 -4.67
CA ASN A 169 -0.44 19.51 -5.29
C ASN A 169 0.17 20.64 -6.15
N HIS A 170 1.46 20.57 -6.44
CA HIS A 170 2.21 21.57 -7.22
C HIS A 170 3.16 20.85 -8.19
N ARG A 171 3.92 21.58 -9.01
CA ARG A 171 4.75 21.08 -10.15
C ARG A 171 3.94 20.72 -11.40
N ASP A 172 4.69 20.54 -12.48
CA ASP A 172 4.20 20.01 -13.75
C ASP A 172 3.66 18.60 -13.56
N TYR A 173 2.66 18.25 -14.36
CA TYR A 173 1.84 17.05 -14.18
C TYR A 173 2.64 15.75 -14.02
N ASN A 174 3.66 15.52 -14.85
CA ASN A 174 4.49 14.30 -14.78
C ASN A 174 5.63 14.39 -13.75
N GLY A 175 5.72 15.48 -12.99
CA GLY A 175 6.71 15.66 -11.93
C GLY A 175 6.09 15.70 -10.53
N ARG A 176 4.81 15.37 -10.36
CA ARG A 176 4.13 15.49 -9.06
C ARG A 176 4.38 14.31 -8.12
N GLY A 177 4.88 13.18 -8.62
CA GLY A 177 5.15 11.99 -7.82
C GLY A 177 6.11 12.27 -6.66
N CYS A 178 5.75 11.78 -5.48
CA CYS A 178 6.54 11.89 -4.24
C CYS A 178 6.24 10.70 -3.31
N ILE A 179 7.09 10.52 -2.30
CA ILE A 179 6.73 9.70 -1.14
C ILE A 179 6.15 10.64 -0.06
N ALA A 180 4.86 10.46 0.21
CA ALA A 180 4.17 11.11 1.32
C ALA A 180 4.62 10.56 2.66
N ARG A 181 4.38 11.35 3.71
CA ARG A 181 4.67 10.96 5.10
C ARG A 181 3.49 11.26 6.01
N ALA A 182 3.17 10.34 6.89
CA ALA A 182 2.29 10.56 8.03
C ALA A 182 2.93 9.98 9.30
N LYS A 183 2.50 10.45 10.48
CA LYS A 183 2.97 9.90 11.76
C LYS A 183 1.79 9.54 12.67
N SER A 184 2.01 8.56 13.54
CA SER A 184 1.01 8.09 14.51
C SER A 184 1.69 7.68 15.82
N ARG A 185 0.96 7.78 16.93
CA ARG A 185 1.40 7.21 18.21
C ARG A 185 0.86 5.81 18.45
N ASP A 186 -0.22 5.43 17.76
CA ASP A 186 -1.00 4.26 18.12
C ASP A 186 -1.38 3.34 16.95
N LEU A 187 -1.00 3.69 15.71
CA LEU A 187 -1.36 3.02 14.44
C LEU A 187 -2.79 3.27 13.96
N LEU A 188 -3.62 3.98 14.72
CA LEU A 188 -5.05 4.20 14.42
C LEU A 188 -5.35 5.66 14.10
N GLY A 189 -4.74 6.61 14.80
CA GLY A 189 -4.83 8.03 14.50
C GLY A 189 -3.56 8.54 13.82
N TRP A 190 -3.70 9.20 12.66
CA TRP A 190 -2.58 9.64 11.84
C TRP A 190 -2.61 11.15 11.56
N GLU A 191 -1.45 11.78 11.69
CA GLU A 191 -1.21 13.16 11.26
C GLU A 191 -0.44 13.13 9.93
N VAL A 192 -1.09 13.60 8.87
CA VAL A 192 -0.45 13.75 7.55
C VAL A 192 0.53 14.91 7.60
N MET A 193 1.73 14.69 7.05
CA MET A 193 2.83 15.66 7.06
C MET A 193 3.19 16.09 5.64
N SER A 194 4.11 17.06 5.52
CA SER A 194 4.78 17.34 4.25
C SER A 194 5.49 16.10 3.69
N PRO A 195 5.71 16.04 2.36
CA PRO A 195 6.38 14.91 1.70
C PRO A 195 7.72 14.53 2.36
N ALA A 196 8.06 13.23 2.32
CA ALA A 196 9.36 12.71 2.73
C ALA A 196 10.46 12.90 1.67
N THR A 197 10.06 13.07 0.41
CA THR A 197 10.98 13.27 -0.72
C THR A 197 10.63 14.54 -1.48
N ASP A 198 11.61 15.11 -2.16
CA ASP A 198 11.35 16.11 -3.21
C ASP A 198 10.55 15.47 -4.36
N ALA A 199 9.77 16.31 -5.04
CA ALA A 199 9.07 15.96 -6.27
C ALA A 199 9.79 16.56 -7.50
N GLY A 200 9.39 16.13 -8.70
CA GLY A 200 9.79 16.75 -9.96
C GLY A 200 10.32 15.79 -11.02
N ASN A 201 10.63 14.55 -10.65
CA ASN A 201 11.26 13.60 -11.55
C ASN A 201 10.30 12.53 -12.08
N PHE A 202 9.27 12.17 -11.30
CA PHE A 202 8.38 11.05 -11.59
C PHE A 202 6.91 11.48 -11.47
N TYR A 203 6.04 10.81 -12.23
CA TYR A 203 4.60 10.92 -12.14
C TYR A 203 4.09 10.20 -10.88
N GLU A 204 4.69 9.06 -10.55
CA GLU A 204 4.37 8.26 -9.37
C GLU A 204 5.62 7.54 -8.85
N MET A 205 5.60 7.23 -7.56
CA MET A 205 6.68 6.55 -6.84
C MET A 205 6.04 5.45 -5.99
N GLU A 206 5.70 4.33 -6.65
CA GLU A 206 4.87 3.27 -6.10
C GLU A 206 5.62 2.35 -5.13
N VAL A 207 4.88 1.67 -4.26
CA VAL A 207 5.41 0.65 -3.34
C VAL A 207 6.67 1.13 -2.59
N PRO A 208 6.58 2.23 -1.82
CA PRO A 208 7.70 2.66 -1.00
C PRO A 208 8.08 1.57 0.00
N ASP A 209 9.38 1.37 0.19
CA ASP A 209 9.92 0.38 1.12
C ASP A 209 11.20 0.91 1.77
N LEU A 210 11.22 0.95 3.11
CA LEU A 210 12.24 1.67 3.88
C LEU A 210 13.08 0.70 4.72
N HIS A 211 14.39 0.68 4.45
CA HIS A 211 15.34 -0.25 5.08
C HIS A 211 16.46 0.50 5.81
N PHE A 212 16.78 0.07 7.02
CA PHE A 212 17.98 0.56 7.74
C PHE A 212 19.12 -0.46 7.63
N LYS A 213 20.26 -0.03 7.09
CA LYS A 213 21.45 -0.88 6.96
C LYS A 213 22.72 -0.05 7.15
N ASN A 214 23.64 -0.53 7.99
CA ASN A 214 24.96 0.08 8.21
C ASN A 214 24.92 1.59 8.56
N GLY A 215 23.99 2.01 9.43
CA GLY A 215 23.88 3.41 9.85
C GLY A 215 23.17 4.32 8.86
N ARG A 216 22.54 3.77 7.81
CA ARG A 216 21.85 4.55 6.76
C ARG A 216 20.47 3.99 6.48
N TRP A 217 19.53 4.91 6.24
CA TRP A 217 18.20 4.61 5.73
C TRP A 217 18.20 4.59 4.20
N TYR A 218 17.54 3.60 3.62
CA TYR A 218 17.35 3.40 2.20
C TYR A 218 15.86 3.35 1.91
N LEU A 219 15.35 4.39 1.25
CA LEU A 219 13.97 4.43 0.76
C LEU A 219 13.99 3.96 -0.70
N LEU A 220 13.36 2.82 -0.94
CA LEU A 220 13.15 2.25 -2.26
C LEU A 220 11.73 2.56 -2.71
N PHE A 221 11.52 2.62 -4.02
CA PHE A 221 10.21 2.74 -4.65
C PHE A 221 10.31 2.15 -6.07
N THR A 222 9.17 1.86 -6.66
CA THR A 222 9.04 1.38 -8.04
C THR A 222 8.43 2.46 -8.93
N THR A 223 8.90 2.56 -10.16
CA THR A 223 8.33 3.45 -11.18
C THR A 223 8.51 2.79 -12.54
N SER A 224 7.59 3.06 -13.47
CA SER A 224 7.77 2.71 -14.88
C SER A 224 8.48 3.84 -15.64
N SER A 225 9.09 3.54 -16.78
CA SER A 225 9.67 4.58 -17.66
C SER A 225 8.60 5.49 -18.28
N ALA A 226 7.36 5.01 -18.38
CA ALA A 226 6.21 5.82 -18.80
C ALA A 226 5.89 6.93 -17.78
N ALA A 227 6.21 6.70 -16.50
CA ALA A 227 6.02 7.66 -15.42
C ALA A 227 7.17 8.68 -15.29
N TYR A 228 8.12 8.75 -16.23
CA TYR A 228 9.19 9.73 -16.17
C TYR A 228 8.71 11.13 -16.57
N SER A 229 9.06 12.13 -15.77
CA SER A 229 8.92 13.54 -16.16
C SER A 229 9.81 13.89 -17.34
N GLU A 230 9.46 14.96 -18.06
CA GLU A 230 10.32 15.52 -19.12
C GLU A 230 11.67 16.02 -18.59
N LYS A 231 11.71 16.41 -17.32
CA LYS A 231 12.97 16.77 -16.65
C LYS A 231 13.86 15.53 -16.50
N HIS A 232 13.33 14.45 -15.92
CA HIS A 232 14.10 13.24 -15.65
C HIS A 232 14.60 12.57 -16.93
N LYS A 233 13.80 12.56 -17.99
CA LYS A 233 14.21 12.05 -19.32
C LYS A 233 15.43 12.76 -19.90
N LYS A 234 15.74 13.99 -19.48
CA LYS A 234 16.92 14.75 -19.93
C LYS A 234 18.17 14.51 -19.08
N GLU A 235 18.03 13.87 -17.91
CA GLU A 235 19.12 13.63 -16.96
C GLU A 235 19.72 12.22 -17.06
N ILE A 236 19.08 11.32 -17.82
CA ILE A 236 19.47 9.91 -18.01
C ILE A 236 20.06 9.63 -19.40
#